data_AF-A0A351FSA6-F1
#
_entry.id   AF-A0A351FSA6-F1
#
_cell.length_a   1.000
_cell.length_b   1.000
_cell.length_c   1.000
_cell.angle_alpha   90.00
_cell.angle_beta   90.00
_cell.angle_gamma   90.00
#
_symmetry.space_group_name_H-M   'P 1'
#
loop_
_entity.id
_entity.type
_entity.pdbx_description
1 polymer ?
#
loop_
_entity_poly.entity_id
_entity_poly.type
_entity_poly.pdbx_seq_one_letter_code
_entity_poly.pdbx_strand_id
1 'polypeptide(L)'
;MTAIESIADMFSAGPTSTVAPAALQRYNDCLLDEIRWVDRLVSTCYAARVDFELFVVATMLYFAAATYSEQTGDPASPKTSFLGADNKSLRQAIDSVADRIHGAVYDKPTPAVVRDLTAYAVQTIEPFNQVGLFAPPVNHMYSSTAADGS
;
A
#
# COMPACT_ATOMS: atom_id res chain seq x y z
N MET A 1 9.30 -14.55 1.98
CA MET A 1 10.51 -14.07 1.31
C MET A 1 10.21 -12.96 0.31
N THR A 2 10.53 -11.72 0.65
CA THR A 2 10.56 -10.59 -0.29
C THR A 2 11.66 -10.82 -1.34
N ALA A 3 11.63 -10.09 -2.45
CA ALA A 3 12.71 -10.19 -3.42
C ALA A 3 14.09 -9.93 -2.75
N ILE A 4 14.20 -8.89 -1.93
CA ILE A 4 15.44 -8.50 -1.25
C ILE A 4 15.97 -9.59 -0.30
N GLU A 5 15.09 -10.30 0.41
CA GLU A 5 15.49 -11.44 1.24
C GLU A 5 15.89 -12.65 0.39
N SER A 6 15.23 -12.84 -0.76
CA SER A 6 15.50 -13.96 -1.66
C SER A 6 16.91 -13.91 -2.25
N ILE A 7 17.39 -12.72 -2.62
CA ILE A 7 18.77 -12.58 -3.12
C ILE A 7 19.80 -12.81 -2.02
N ALA A 8 19.53 -12.33 -0.80
CA ALA A 8 20.40 -12.58 0.35
C ALA A 8 20.57 -14.10 0.59
N ASP A 9 19.47 -14.85 0.64
CA ASP A 9 19.48 -16.30 0.81
C ASP A 9 20.21 -17.04 -0.32
N MET A 10 20.07 -16.59 -1.57
CA MET A 10 20.79 -17.19 -2.70
C MET A 10 22.31 -17.04 -2.57
N PHE A 11 22.80 -15.95 -1.98
CA PHE A 11 24.23 -15.70 -1.77
C PHE A 11 24.77 -16.20 -0.42
N SER A 12 23.90 -16.48 0.56
CA SER A 12 24.25 -17.10 1.85
C SER A 12 24.82 -18.52 1.72
N ALA A 13 24.60 -19.19 0.59
CA ALA A 13 25.06 -20.56 0.33
C ALA A 13 26.58 -20.72 0.06
N GLY A 14 27.35 -19.63 0.15
CA GLY A 14 28.81 -19.64 0.03
C GLY A 14 29.34 -19.44 -1.40
N PRO A 15 30.64 -19.15 -1.56
CA PRO A 15 31.24 -18.67 -2.82
C PRO A 15 31.26 -19.68 -3.97
N THR A 16 30.92 -20.95 -3.72
CA THR A 16 30.86 -22.03 -4.72
C THR A 16 29.43 -22.41 -5.14
N SER A 17 28.41 -21.77 -4.57
CA SER A 17 27.02 -22.10 -4.89
C SER A 17 26.64 -21.48 -6.25
N THR A 18 26.43 -22.32 -7.26
CA THR A 18 25.88 -21.88 -8.54
C THR A 18 24.39 -21.63 -8.35
N VAL A 19 23.98 -20.36 -8.32
CA VAL A 19 22.55 -19.99 -8.31
C VAL A 19 21.90 -20.50 -9.60
N ALA A 20 20.84 -21.29 -9.47
CA ALA A 20 20.11 -21.80 -10.62
C ALA A 20 19.51 -20.64 -11.43
N PRO A 21 19.67 -20.58 -12.77
CA PRO A 21 19.12 -19.51 -13.60
C PRO A 21 17.61 -19.29 -13.40
N ALA A 22 16.86 -20.37 -13.16
CA ALA A 22 15.43 -20.29 -12.88
C ALA A 22 15.10 -19.60 -11.55
N ALA A 23 15.95 -19.74 -10.52
CA ALA A 23 15.77 -19.07 -9.25
C ALA A 23 16.00 -17.55 -9.39
N LEU A 24 17.03 -17.17 -10.16
CA LEU A 24 17.33 -15.77 -10.46
C LEU A 24 16.22 -15.11 -11.29
N GLN A 25 15.70 -15.83 -12.30
CA GLN A 25 14.55 -15.38 -13.10
C GLN A 25 13.33 -15.12 -12.21
N ARG A 26 13.00 -16.06 -11.32
CA ARG A 26 11.88 -15.91 -10.38
C ARG A 26 12.06 -14.72 -9.44
N TYR A 27 13.28 -14.53 -8.93
CA TYR A 27 13.61 -13.35 -8.12
C TYR A 27 13.38 -12.04 -8.90
N ASN A 28 13.87 -11.97 -10.14
CA ASN A 28 13.70 -10.78 -10.98
C ASN A 28 12.22 -10.50 -11.27
N ASP A 29 11.44 -11.53 -11.58
CA ASP A 29 10.01 -11.38 -11.84
C ASP A 29 9.24 -10.89 -10.59
N CYS A 30 9.55 -11.45 -9.42
CA CYS A 30 8.99 -10.97 -8.15
C CYS A 30 9.37 -9.51 -7.85
N LEU A 31 10.65 -9.14 -8.04
CA LEU A 31 11.12 -7.78 -7.81
C LEU A 31 10.43 -6.77 -8.73
N LEU A 32 10.30 -7.10 -10.02
CA LEU A 32 9.63 -6.22 -10.99
C LEU A 32 8.14 -6.06 -10.67
N ASP A 33 7.47 -7.11 -10.22
CA ASP A 33 6.06 -7.00 -9.80
C ASP A 33 5.91 -6.16 -8.53
N GLU A 34 6.79 -6.32 -7.54
CA GLU A 34 6.82 -5.47 -6.34
C GLU A 34 7.06 -4.00 -6.69
N ILE A 35 7.99 -3.70 -7.60
CA ILE A 35 8.26 -2.32 -8.06
C ILE A 35 7.02 -1.73 -8.74
N ARG A 36 6.39 -2.48 -9.64
CA ARG A 36 5.17 -2.03 -10.33
C ARG A 36 4.03 -1.80 -9.35
N TRP A 37 3.93 -2.62 -8.31
CA TRP A 37 2.94 -2.47 -7.26
C TRP A 37 3.14 -1.17 -6.46
N VAL A 38 4.38 -0.89 -6.06
CA VAL A 38 4.72 0.36 -5.37
C VAL A 38 4.47 1.57 -6.27
N ASP A 39 4.91 1.50 -7.54
CA ASP A 39 4.70 2.56 -8.53
C ASP A 39 3.20 2.85 -8.71
N ARG A 40 2.36 1.81 -8.74
CA ARG A 40 0.90 1.96 -8.82
C ARG A 40 0.32 2.73 -7.63
N LEU A 41 0.71 2.37 -6.40
CA LEU A 41 0.25 3.07 -5.19
C LEU A 41 0.70 4.54 -5.20
N VAL A 42 1.99 4.77 -5.49
CA VAL A 42 2.58 6.11 -5.47
C VAL A 42 2.01 6.98 -6.59
N SER A 43 1.93 6.47 -7.82
CA SER A 43 1.36 7.20 -8.97
C SER A 43 -0.09 7.60 -8.74
N THR A 44 -0.88 6.77 -8.06
CA THR A 44 -2.25 7.10 -7.65
C THR A 44 -2.26 8.30 -6.70
N CYS A 45 -1.38 8.33 -5.69
CA CYS A 45 -1.23 9.49 -4.79
C CYS A 45 -0.82 10.75 -5.55
N TYR A 46 0.07 10.64 -6.55
CA TYR A 46 0.46 11.80 -7.37
C TYR A 46 -0.68 12.31 -8.25
N ALA A 47 -1.44 11.41 -8.87
CA ALA A 47 -2.60 11.78 -9.70
C ALA A 47 -3.67 12.48 -8.86
N ALA A 48 -3.93 11.98 -7.65
CA ALA A 48 -4.97 12.49 -6.77
C ALA A 48 -4.70 13.90 -6.20
N ARG A 49 -3.47 14.43 -6.30
CA ARG A 49 -3.07 15.74 -5.72
C ARG A 49 -3.91 16.93 -6.13
N VAL A 50 -4.60 16.83 -7.26
CA VAL A 50 -5.49 17.90 -7.76
C VAL A 50 -6.69 18.14 -6.83
N ASP A 51 -7.02 17.18 -5.96
CA ASP A 51 -8.08 17.26 -4.97
C ASP A 51 -7.60 16.68 -3.63
N PHE A 52 -7.76 17.44 -2.54
CA PHE A 52 -7.21 17.05 -1.24
C PHE A 52 -7.88 15.79 -0.67
N GLU A 53 -9.19 15.63 -0.83
CA GLU A 53 -9.90 14.46 -0.32
C GLU A 53 -9.49 13.20 -1.10
N LEU A 54 -9.38 13.29 -2.43
CA LEU A 54 -8.86 12.18 -3.24
C LEU A 54 -7.41 11.84 -2.86
N PHE A 55 -6.58 12.84 -2.56
CA PHE A 55 -5.21 12.61 -2.10
C PHE A 55 -5.17 11.86 -0.75
N VAL A 56 -6.06 12.20 0.18
CA VAL A 56 -6.22 11.46 1.44
C VAL A 56 -6.64 10.01 1.16
N VAL A 57 -7.63 9.79 0.29
CA VAL A 57 -8.08 8.44 -0.09
C VAL A 57 -6.92 7.63 -0.68
N ALA A 58 -6.18 8.18 -1.64
CA ALA A 58 -5.04 7.51 -2.26
C ALA A 58 -3.95 7.16 -1.23
N THR A 59 -3.69 8.07 -0.30
CA THR A 59 -2.73 7.84 0.80
C THR A 59 -3.21 6.72 1.74
N MET A 60 -4.51 6.63 2.01
CA MET A 60 -5.06 5.52 2.80
C MET A 60 -4.96 4.17 2.09
N LEU A 61 -5.03 4.10 0.76
CA LEU A 61 -4.76 2.86 0.01
C LEU A 61 -3.32 2.38 0.25
N TYR A 62 -2.35 3.30 0.21
CA TYR A 62 -0.95 2.99 0.54
C TYR A 62 -0.81 2.46 1.96
N PHE A 63 -1.43 3.13 2.93
CA PHE A 63 -1.37 2.67 4.32
C PHE A 63 -2.06 1.34 4.53
N ALA A 64 -3.18 1.05 3.85
CA ALA A 64 -3.82 -0.26 3.90
C ALA A 64 -2.87 -1.38 3.45
N ALA A 65 -2.12 -1.16 2.36
CA ALA A 65 -1.12 -2.12 1.91
C ALA A 65 0.05 -2.28 2.90
N ALA A 66 0.53 -1.17 3.47
CA ALA A 66 1.61 -1.18 4.45
C ALA A 66 1.23 -1.91 5.74
N THR A 67 0.10 -1.54 6.35
CA THR A 67 -0.37 -2.13 7.61
C THR A 67 -0.72 -3.60 7.44
N TYR A 68 -1.31 -3.97 6.30
CA TYR A 68 -1.58 -5.37 5.97
C TYR A 68 -0.28 -6.19 5.95
N SER A 69 0.76 -5.70 5.26
CA SER A 69 2.06 -6.37 5.16
C SER A 69 2.79 -6.51 6.51
N GLU A 70 2.57 -5.56 7.43
CA GLU A 70 3.12 -5.64 8.79
C GLU A 70 2.43 -6.69 9.64
N GLN A 71 1.10 -6.82 9.54
CA GLN A 71 0.32 -7.73 10.39
C GLN A 71 0.26 -9.16 9.88
N THR A 72 0.35 -9.40 8.57
CA THR A 72 0.40 -10.76 8.01
C THR A 72 1.81 -11.36 8.02
N GLY A 73 2.83 -10.58 8.40
CA GLY A 73 4.15 -11.12 8.67
C GLY A 73 4.15 -11.86 10.01
N ASP A 74 4.18 -13.18 9.98
CA ASP A 74 4.53 -13.96 11.17
C ASP A 74 5.98 -13.61 11.55
N PRO A 75 6.26 -13.16 12.79
CA PRO A 75 7.63 -12.88 13.21
C PRO A 75 8.57 -14.10 13.11
N ALA A 76 8.02 -15.31 13.05
CA ALA A 76 8.78 -16.55 12.83
C ALA A 76 8.91 -16.96 11.35
N SER A 77 8.22 -16.30 10.41
CA SER A 77 8.25 -16.64 8.98
C SER A 77 8.64 -15.42 8.11
N PRO A 78 9.57 -15.56 7.15
CA PRO A 78 10.02 -14.43 6.34
C PRO A 78 8.88 -13.87 5.48
N LYS A 79 8.62 -12.56 5.57
CA LYS A 79 7.56 -11.83 4.84
C LYS A 79 7.56 -12.19 3.36
N THR A 80 6.45 -12.71 2.82
CA THR A 80 6.38 -13.25 1.45
C THR A 80 6.35 -12.24 0.32
N SER A 81 6.07 -10.98 0.61
CA SER A 81 6.14 -9.90 -0.37
C SER A 81 6.21 -8.51 0.29
N PHE A 82 6.78 -7.54 -0.42
CA PHE A 82 6.76 -6.15 -0.02
C PHE A 82 5.36 -5.52 -0.23
N LEU A 83 4.82 -4.84 0.79
CA LEU A 83 3.49 -4.20 0.77
C LEU A 83 2.34 -5.11 0.31
N GLY A 84 2.42 -6.42 0.60
CA GLY A 84 1.37 -7.37 0.25
C GLY A 84 1.21 -7.58 -1.26
N ALA A 85 2.27 -7.38 -2.06
CA ALA A 85 2.24 -7.55 -3.52
C ALA A 85 1.81 -8.97 -3.98
N ASP A 86 1.94 -9.98 -3.11
CA ASP A 86 1.46 -11.35 -3.36
C ASP A 86 -0.05 -11.54 -3.06
N ASN A 87 -0.68 -10.62 -2.33
CA ASN A 87 -2.09 -10.68 -2.01
C ASN A 87 -2.95 -10.15 -3.18
N LYS A 88 -3.47 -11.07 -3.98
CA LYS A 88 -4.33 -10.76 -5.13
C LYS A 88 -5.61 -10.00 -4.74
N SER A 89 -6.24 -10.33 -3.61
CA SER A 89 -7.50 -9.70 -3.19
C SER A 89 -7.28 -8.25 -2.77
N LEU A 90 -6.19 -7.98 -2.02
CA LEU A 90 -5.77 -6.63 -1.64
C LEU A 90 -5.45 -5.80 -2.88
N ARG A 91 -4.67 -6.36 -3.81
CA ARG A 91 -4.33 -5.69 -5.08
C ARG A 91 -5.57 -5.34 -5.87
N GLN A 92 -6.48 -6.29 -6.06
CA GLN A 92 -7.74 -6.05 -6.78
C GLN A 92 -8.58 -4.95 -6.13
N ALA A 93 -8.71 -4.96 -4.79
CA ALA A 93 -9.43 -3.94 -4.06
C ALA A 93 -8.82 -2.55 -4.28
N ILE A 94 -7.51 -2.41 -4.07
CA ILE A 94 -6.81 -1.15 -4.26
C ILE A 94 -6.82 -0.70 -5.73
N ASP A 95 -6.55 -1.59 -6.68
CA ASP A 95 -6.54 -1.27 -8.11
C ASP A 95 -7.91 -0.75 -8.56
N SER A 96 -9.00 -1.34 -8.06
CA SER A 96 -10.36 -0.90 -8.39
C SER A 96 -10.65 0.53 -7.90
N VAL A 97 -10.08 0.94 -6.76
CA VAL A 97 -10.18 2.32 -6.26
C VAL A 97 -9.24 3.24 -7.04
N ALA A 98 -8.00 2.82 -7.27
CA ALA A 98 -7.00 3.57 -8.02
C ALA A 98 -7.49 3.90 -9.44
N ASP A 99 -8.08 2.95 -10.16
CA ASP A 99 -8.65 3.17 -11.49
C ASP A 99 -9.75 4.24 -11.47
N ARG A 100 -10.61 4.24 -10.45
CA ARG A 100 -11.64 5.27 -10.29
C ARG A 100 -11.05 6.64 -9.97
N ILE A 101 -9.99 6.70 -9.17
CA ILE A 101 -9.28 7.95 -8.90
C ILE A 101 -8.68 8.50 -10.20
N HIS A 102 -7.99 7.66 -10.97
CA HIS A 102 -7.42 8.07 -12.25
C HIS A 102 -8.48 8.57 -13.24
N GLY A 103 -9.62 7.87 -13.34
CA GLY A 103 -10.75 8.31 -14.15
C GLY A 103 -11.33 9.66 -13.69
N ALA A 104 -11.60 9.80 -12.40
CA ALA A 104 -12.16 11.03 -11.83
C ALA A 104 -11.23 12.24 -12.01
N VAL A 105 -9.92 12.05 -11.86
CA VAL A 105 -8.91 13.10 -12.08
C VAL A 105 -8.88 13.52 -13.56
N TYR A 106 -8.98 12.56 -14.49
CA TYR A 106 -9.03 12.84 -15.92
C TYR A 106 -10.24 13.70 -16.30
N ASP A 107 -11.42 13.36 -15.77
CA ASP A 107 -12.68 14.05 -16.05
C ASP A 107 -12.89 15.35 -15.26
N LYS A 108 -11.92 15.71 -14.40
CA LYS A 108 -11.99 16.76 -13.37
C LYS A 108 -13.10 16.47 -12.34
N PRO A 109 -12.74 16.08 -11.11
CA PRO A 109 -13.71 15.56 -10.17
C PRO A 109 -14.66 16.66 -9.68
N THR A 110 -15.96 16.32 -9.59
CA THR A 110 -16.94 17.17 -8.90
C THR A 110 -17.03 16.76 -7.43
N PRO A 111 -17.48 17.63 -6.51
CA PRO A 111 -17.61 17.27 -5.09
C PRO A 111 -18.48 16.02 -4.83
N ALA A 112 -19.49 15.79 -5.66
CA ALA A 112 -20.33 14.59 -5.55
C ALA A 112 -19.55 13.32 -5.91
N VAL A 113 -18.74 13.36 -6.97
CA VAL A 113 -17.87 12.25 -7.39
C VAL A 113 -16.82 11.95 -6.32
N VAL A 114 -16.20 12.98 -5.75
CA VAL A 114 -15.21 12.83 -4.67
C VAL A 114 -15.83 12.11 -3.48
N ARG A 115 -16.98 12.58 -3.00
CA ARG A 115 -17.69 11.96 -1.86
C ARG A 115 -18.05 10.50 -2.12
N ASP A 116 -18.61 10.21 -3.30
CA ASP A 116 -19.05 8.86 -3.64
C ASP A 116 -17.85 7.91 -3.81
N LEU A 117 -16.73 8.41 -4.35
CA LEU A 117 -15.47 7.66 -4.45
C LEU A 117 -14.87 7.40 -3.07
N THR A 118 -14.85 8.39 -2.18
CA THR A 118 -14.40 8.22 -0.80
C THR A 118 -15.20 7.14 -0.08
N ALA A 119 -16.54 7.18 -0.17
CA ALA A 119 -17.40 6.16 0.42
C ALA A 119 -17.13 4.76 -0.17
N TYR A 120 -16.92 4.67 -1.48
CA TYR A 120 -16.55 3.44 -2.15
C TYR A 120 -15.19 2.91 -1.69
N ALA A 121 -14.19 3.78 -1.56
CA ALA A 121 -12.85 3.41 -1.12
C ALA A 121 -12.87 2.81 0.30
N VAL A 122 -13.56 3.48 1.23
CA VAL A 122 -13.74 3.02 2.62
C VAL A 122 -14.33 1.61 2.64
N GLN A 123 -15.43 1.38 1.93
CA GLN A 123 -16.07 0.05 1.88
C GLN A 123 -15.18 -1.01 1.23
N THR A 124 -14.43 -0.63 0.20
CA THR A 124 -13.61 -1.56 -0.60
C THR A 124 -12.39 -2.03 0.17
N ILE A 125 -11.75 -1.14 0.95
CA ILE A 125 -10.56 -1.50 1.71
C ILE A 125 -10.87 -2.04 3.11
N GLU A 126 -12.11 -1.96 3.57
CA GLU A 126 -12.49 -2.39 4.93
C GLU A 126 -12.05 -3.81 5.31
N PRO A 127 -12.10 -4.82 4.43
CA PRO A 127 -11.60 -6.17 4.74
C PRO A 127 -10.09 -6.22 5.06
N PHE A 128 -9.34 -5.21 4.63
CA PHE A 128 -7.90 -5.05 4.82
C PHE A 128 -7.56 -3.94 5.82
N ASN A 129 -8.58 -3.26 6.33
CA ASN A 129 -8.47 -2.13 7.24
C ASN A 129 -8.30 -2.59 8.69
N GLN A 130 -7.14 -3.15 8.99
CA GLN A 130 -6.91 -3.78 10.30
C GLN A 130 -6.59 -2.78 11.42
N VAL A 131 -6.34 -1.51 11.10
CA VAL A 131 -5.95 -0.47 12.07
C VAL A 131 -6.96 0.66 12.22
N GLY A 132 -8.12 0.58 11.53
CA GLY A 132 -9.10 1.67 11.53
C GLY A 132 -8.63 2.89 10.72
N LEU A 133 -8.01 2.66 9.57
CA LEU A 133 -7.88 3.65 8.50
C LEU A 133 -9.26 4.26 8.22
N PHE A 134 -9.31 5.58 8.02
CA PHE A 134 -10.55 6.37 7.95
C PHE A 134 -11.37 6.50 9.25
N ALA A 135 -10.89 6.02 10.40
CA ALA A 135 -11.53 6.37 11.67
C ALA A 135 -11.46 7.89 11.88
N PRO A 136 -12.55 8.55 12.30
CA PRO A 136 -12.51 9.97 12.63
C PRO A 136 -11.45 10.22 13.70
N PRO A 137 -10.71 11.34 13.65
CA PRO A 137 -9.68 11.65 14.64
C PRO A 137 -10.32 11.56 16.03
N VAL A 138 -9.77 10.67 16.86
CA VAL A 138 -10.20 10.51 18.25
C VAL A 138 -10.01 11.87 18.91
N ASN A 139 -11.09 12.42 19.48
CA ASN A 139 -11.27 13.80 19.96
C ASN A 139 -10.33 14.25 21.11
N HIS A 140 -9.19 13.59 21.34
CA HIS A 140 -8.38 13.69 22.55
C HIS A 140 -6.88 13.90 22.30
N MET A 141 -6.45 14.27 21.09
CA MET A 141 -5.02 14.42 20.77
C MET A 141 -4.45 15.84 20.90
N TYR A 142 -5.29 16.85 21.23
CA TYR A 142 -4.87 18.25 21.41
C TYR A 142 -5.40 18.91 22.70
N SER A 143 -5.49 18.17 23.80
CA SER A 143 -5.74 18.78 25.13
C SER A 143 -4.45 19.10 25.91
N SER A 144 -3.27 18.83 25.34
CA SER A 144 -1.99 18.93 26.08
C SER A 144 -1.01 19.99 25.54
N THR A 145 -1.42 20.85 24.60
CA THR A 145 -0.58 21.96 24.09
C THR A 145 -1.20 23.34 24.28
N ALA A 146 -2.14 23.49 25.21
CA ALA A 146 -2.37 24.79 25.82
C ALA A 146 -1.22 25.04 26.80
N ALA A 147 -0.28 25.86 26.35
CA ALA A 147 0.80 26.39 27.16
C ALA A 147 0.23 27.12 28.39
N ASP A 148 0.55 26.62 29.59
CA ASP A 148 0.67 27.46 30.77
C ASP A 148 1.95 28.31 30.58
N GLY A 149 1.80 29.36 29.78
CA GLY A 149 2.70 30.49 29.71
C GLY A 149 2.26 31.52 30.74
N SER A 150 3.20 31.82 31.65
CA SER A 150 3.12 32.70 32.82
C SER A 150 2.68 34.13 32.55
#